data_AF-A0A948ZHI0-F1
#
_entry.id   AF-A0A948ZHI0-F1
#
_cell.length_a   1.000
_cell.length_b   1.000
_cell.length_c   1.000
_cell.angle_alpha   90.00
_cell.angle_beta   90.00
_cell.angle_gamma   90.00
#
_symmetry.space_group_name_H-M   'P 1'
#
loop_
_entity.id
_entity.type
_entity.pdbx_description
1 polymer ?
#
loop_
_entity_poly.entity_id
_entity_poly.type
_entity_poly.pdbx_seq_one_letter_code
_entity_poly.pdbx_strand_id
1 'polypeptide(L)' 'MKHTPPAEVIPLWNLPEGSCARIARVLGPSDHVHRLDEFGLRSGTKIEMFRPGNPCIVRLSGNKVCLRADGLLEVLVEPM' A
#
# COMPACT_ATOMS: atom_id res chain seq x y z
N MET A 1 -0.68 3.07 31.20
CA MET A 1 -0.13 2.50 29.94
C MET A 1 -1.14 2.82 28.84
N LYS A 2 -0.81 3.68 27.88
CA LYS A 2 -1.75 4.05 26.80
C LYS A 2 -1.75 2.89 25.80
N HIS A 3 -2.79 2.07 25.81
CA HIS A 3 -3.04 1.12 24.72
C HIS A 3 -3.48 1.94 23.51
N THR A 4 -2.56 2.19 22.57
CA THR A 4 -2.96 2.55 21.21
C THR A 4 -3.64 1.31 20.64
N PRO A 5 -4.91 1.37 20.18
CA PRO A 5 -5.50 0.23 19.50
C PRO A 5 -4.61 -0.17 18.32
N PRO A 6 -4.49 -1.45 17.98
CA PRO A 6 -3.74 -1.85 16.79
C PRO A 6 -4.33 -1.06 15.62
N ALA A 7 -3.48 -0.31 14.91
CA ALA A 7 -3.90 0.42 13.72
C ALA A 7 -4.56 -0.61 12.79
N GLU A 8 -5.81 -0.35 12.41
CA GLU A 8 -6.58 -1.28 11.58
C GLU A 8 -5.86 -1.44 10.25
N VAL A 9 -5.41 -2.66 9.96
CA VAL A 9 -4.76 -2.99 8.70
C VAL A 9 -5.84 -3.31 7.68
N ILE A 10 -5.93 -2.51 6.63
CA ILE A 10 -6.91 -2.68 5.55
C ILE A 10 -6.20 -2.96 4.22
N PRO A 11 -6.88 -3.60 3.25
CA PRO A 11 -6.35 -3.67 1.90
C PRO A 11 -6.21 -2.28 1.26
N LEU A 12 -5.19 -2.09 0.42
CA LEU A 12 -4.90 -0.82 -0.24
C LEU A 12 -6.10 -0.30 -1.06
N TRP A 13 -6.88 -1.19 -1.68
CA TRP A 13 -8.05 -0.81 -2.47
C TRP A 13 -9.22 -0.27 -1.62
N ASN A 14 -9.20 -0.47 -0.31
CA ASN A 14 -10.16 0.14 0.63
C ASN A 14 -9.73 1.55 1.08
N LEU A 15 -8.51 1.99 0.75
CA LEU A 15 -8.02 3.32 1.10
C LEU A 15 -8.67 4.38 0.19
N PRO A 16 -9.38 5.38 0.76
CA PRO A 16 -10.04 6.41 -0.06
C PRO A 16 -9.05 7.31 -0.80
N GLU A 17 -9.49 7.89 -1.92
CA GLU A 17 -8.73 8.91 -2.66
C GLU A 17 -8.30 10.06 -1.74
N GLY A 18 -7.05 10.53 -1.89
CA GLY A 18 -6.47 11.60 -1.09
C GLY A 18 -5.98 11.18 0.31
N SER A 19 -6.29 9.95 0.75
CA SER A 19 -5.88 9.47 2.08
C SER A 19 -4.42 9.04 2.12
N CYS A 20 -3.77 9.24 3.26
CA CYS A 20 -2.42 8.73 3.52
C CYS A 20 -2.47 7.42 4.29
N ALA A 21 -1.50 6.54 4.03
CA ALA A 21 -1.34 5.32 4.79
C ALA A 21 0.12 4.88 4.85
N ARG A 22 0.44 3.98 5.78
CA ARG A 22 1.71 3.24 5.81
C ARG A 22 1.50 1.87 5.23
N ILE A 23 2.40 1.39 4.38
CA ILE A 23 2.38 -0.01 3.95
C ILE A 23 2.66 -0.88 5.18
N ALA A 24 1.72 -1.75 5.51
CA ALA A 24 1.88 -2.74 6.57
C ALA A 24 2.62 -3.95 6.02
N ARG A 25 2.13 -4.53 4.91
CA ARG A 25 2.68 -5.73 4.26
C ARG A 25 2.39 -5.75 2.77
N VAL A 26 3.23 -6.45 2.02
CA VAL A 26 3.00 -6.83 0.62
C VAL A 26 3.02 -8.34 0.55
N LEU A 27 1.96 -8.93 0.00
CA LEU A 27 1.74 -10.36 -0.11
C LEU A 27 1.66 -10.75 -1.59
N GLY A 28 2.24 -11.89 -1.94
CA GLY A 28 2.27 -12.41 -3.31
C GLY A 28 3.50 -13.29 -3.54
N PRO A 29 3.75 -13.73 -4.79
CA PRO A 29 4.96 -14.48 -5.12
C PRO A 29 6.22 -13.65 -4.89
N SER A 30 7.28 -14.30 -4.41
CA SER A 30 8.52 -13.66 -3.94
C SER A 30 9.10 -12.68 -4.96
N ASP A 31 9.19 -13.08 -6.23
CA ASP A 31 9.75 -12.24 -7.30
C ASP A 31 8.97 -10.94 -7.50
N HIS A 32 7.65 -10.98 -7.35
CA HIS A 32 6.79 -9.80 -7.46
C HIS A 32 6.93 -8.89 -6.24
N VAL A 33 7.02 -9.47 -5.03
CA VAL A 33 7.22 -8.72 -3.78
C VAL A 33 8.58 -8.01 -3.79
N HIS A 34 9.66 -8.72 -4.17
CA HIS A 34 11.01 -8.14 -4.28
C HIS A 34 11.04 -7.00 -5.30
N ARG A 35 10.40 -7.16 -6.45
CA ARG A 35 10.30 -6.10 -7.44
C ARG A 35 9.60 -4.85 -6.89
N LEU A 36 8.52 -5.02 -6.13
CA LEU A 36 7.83 -3.89 -5.49
C LEU A 36 8.70 -3.22 -4.40
N ASP A 37 9.46 -4.00 -3.65
CA ASP A 37 10.42 -3.53 -2.66
C ASP A 37 11.51 -2.63 -3.29
N GLU A 38 12.05 -3.05 -4.44
CA GLU A 38 13.02 -2.25 -5.24
C GLU A 38 12.44 -0.90 -5.68
N PHE A 39 11.13 -0.84 -5.98
CA PHE A 39 10.42 0.42 -6.28
C PHE A 39 10.04 1.22 -5.02
N GLY A 40 10.35 0.72 -3.83
CA GLY A 40 10.09 1.35 -2.54
C GLY A 40 8.75 0.99 -1.91
N LEU A 41 7.95 0.15 -2.57
CA LEU A 41 6.62 -0.27 -2.14
C LEU A 41 6.76 -1.46 -1.17
N ARG A 42 7.21 -1.14 0.04
CA ARG A 42 7.56 -2.08 1.13
C ARG A 42 6.99 -1.63 2.47
N SER A 43 6.96 -2.55 3.43
CA SER A 43 6.53 -2.27 4.80
C SER A 43 7.21 -1.03 5.40
N GLY A 44 6.42 -0.19 6.06
CA GLY A 44 6.86 1.08 6.65
C GLY A 44 6.85 2.27 5.70
N THR A 45 6.73 2.07 4.38
CA THR A 45 6.68 3.18 3.43
C THR A 45 5.36 3.94 3.54
N LYS A 46 5.44 5.27 3.61
CA LYS A 46 4.28 6.16 3.52
C LYS A 46 3.86 6.32 2.07
N ILE A 47 2.57 6.23 1.84
CA ILE A 47 1.94 6.47 0.54
C ILE A 47 0.75 7.41 0.69
N GLU A 48 0.36 8.02 -0.43
CA GLU A 48 -0.89 8.78 -0.58
C GLU A 48 -1.69 8.13 -1.70
N MET A 49 -2.96 7.81 -1.44
CA MET A 49 -3.86 7.29 -2.47
C MET A 49 -4.17 8.40 -3.48
N PHE A 50 -3.80 8.19 -4.74
CA PHE A 50 -4.11 9.12 -5.83
C PHE A 50 -5.33 8.68 -6.64
N ARG A 51 -5.51 7.38 -6.84
CA ARG A 51 -6.70 6.82 -7.52
C ARG A 51 -6.97 5.41 -6.98
N PRO A 52 -8.10 5.16 -6.32
CA PRO A 52 -8.52 3.80 -5.97
C PRO A 52 -9.00 3.02 -7.21
N GLY A 53 -9.13 1.70 -7.11
CA GLY A 53 -9.66 0.83 -8.17
C GLY A 53 -8.59 0.05 -8.94
N ASN A 54 -8.87 -0.28 -10.21
CA ASN A 54 -7.95 -1.01 -11.08
C ASN A 54 -7.78 -0.27 -12.43
N PRO A 55 -6.64 0.38 -12.71
CA PRO A 55 -5.43 0.42 -11.88
C PRO A 55 -5.59 1.30 -10.63
N CYS A 56 -4.99 0.86 -9.53
CA CYS A 56 -4.78 1.64 -8.33
C CYS A 56 -3.52 2.50 -8.51
N ILE A 57 -3.57 3.78 -8.16
CA ILE A 57 -2.44 4.68 -8.27
C ILE A 57 -2.17 5.29 -6.91
N VAL A 58 -0.92 5.17 -6.45
CA VAL A 58 -0.45 5.75 -5.19
C VAL A 58 0.72 6.69 -5.46
N ARG A 59 0.88 7.73 -4.65
CA ARG A 59 2.10 8.54 -4.61
C ARG A 59 3.03 7.98 -3.56
N LEU A 60 4.28 7.79 -3.96
CA LEU A 60 5.36 7.24 -3.17
C LEU A 60 6.61 8.06 -3.48
N SER A 61 7.18 8.72 -2.47
CA SER A 61 8.38 9.55 -2.61
C SER A 61 8.32 10.56 -3.76
N GLY A 62 7.15 11.17 -4.00
CA GLY A 62 6.91 12.13 -5.08
C GLY A 62 6.60 11.51 -6.45
N ASN A 63 6.80 10.20 -6.63
CA ASN A 63 6.46 9.47 -7.85
C ASN A 63 5.07 8.85 -7.77
N LYS A 64 4.41 8.64 -8.91
CA LYS A 64 3.16 7.86 -8.99
C LYS A 64 3.48 6.42 -9.36
N VAL A 65 3.05 5.48 -8.54
CA VAL A 65 3.14 4.04 -8.81
C VAL A 65 1.76 3.54 -9.21
N CYS A 66 1.70 2.85 -10.35
CA CYS A 66 0.49 2.26 -10.90
C CYS A 66 0.49 0.75 -10.59
N LEU A 67 -0.44 0.31 -9.76
CA LEU A 67 -0.66 -1.07 -9.39
C LEU A 67 -1.90 -1.59 -10.11
N ARG A 68 -1.76 -2.70 -10.83
CA ARG A 68 -2.90 -3.40 -11.41
C ARG A 68 -3.24 -4.58 -10.53
N ALA A 69 -4.52 -4.73 -10.23
CA ALA A 69 -4.99 -5.95 -9.60
C ALA A 69 -4.97 -7.06 -10.68
N ASP A 70 -4.01 -7.98 -10.56
CA ASP A 70 -3.93 -9.23 -11.31
C ASP A 70 -4.31 -10.45 -10.44
N GLY A 71 -4.66 -10.20 -9.17
CA GLY A 71 -5.00 -11.23 -8.18
C GLY A 71 -3.78 -11.93 -7.56
N LEU A 72 -2.57 -11.63 -8.00
CA LEU A 72 -1.33 -12.24 -7.50
C LEU A 72 -0.69 -11.41 -6.37
N LEU A 73 -1.02 -10.12 -6.28
CA LEU A 73 -0.47 -9.20 -5.30
C LEU A 73 -1.56 -8.58 -4.44
N GLU A 74 -1.31 -8.55 -3.14
CA GLU A 74 -2.13 -7.85 -2.15
C GLU A 74 -1.24 -6.93 -1.31
N VAL A 75 -1.63 -5.66 -1.25
CA VAL A 75 -0.94 -4.63 -0.45
C VAL A 75 -1.85 -4.28 0.73
N LEU A 76 -1.35 -4.47 1.93
CA LEU A 76 -2.02 -4.14 3.18
C LEU A 76 -1.43 -2.84 3.75
N VAL A 77 -2.29 -1.97 4.28
CA VAL A 77 -1.91 -0.64 4.75
C VAL A 77 -2.54 -0.29 6.10
N GLU A 78 -1.86 0.55 6.85
CA GLU A 78 -2.34 1.22 8.08
C GLU A 78 -2.71 2.67 7.70
N PRO A 79 -4.00 3.03 7.65
CA PRO A 79 -4.43 4.42 7.43
C PRO A 79 -3.86 5.37 8.49
N MET A 80 -3.55 6.62 8.09
CA MET A 80 -3.01 7.67 8.95
C MET A 80 -4.00 8.81 9.19
#